data_AF-A0A0N1IS24-F1
#
_entry.id   AF-A0A0N1IS24-F1
#
_cell.length_a   1.000
_cell.length_b   1.000
_cell.length_c   1.000
_cell.angle_alpha   90.00
_cell.angle_beta   90.00
_cell.angle_gamma   90.00
#
_symmetry.space_group_name_H-M   'P 1'
#
loop_
_entity.id
_entity.type
_entity.pdbx_description
1 polymer ?
#
loop_
_entity_poly.entity_id
_entity_poly.type
_entity_poly.pdbx_seq_one_letter_code
_entity_poly.pdbx_strand_id
1 'polypeptide(L)'
;MQDRIPDGPVRELLATVLVALDIPAPATVGGTEAHDRVLNDRAMHARIALRDALDDAPLGVEWTTRYLRERLAEHQPTGYVTAPRRTLACRG
;
A
#
# COMPACT_ATOMS: atom_id res chain seq x y z
N MET A 1 -29.62 13.42 6.42
CA MET A 1 -28.46 12.64 6.88
C MET A 1 -27.36 12.93 5.88
N GLN A 2 -26.33 13.68 6.26
CA GLN A 2 -25.30 14.11 5.31
C GLN A 2 -24.36 12.93 5.05
N ASP A 3 -24.67 12.11 4.04
CA ASP A 3 -23.75 11.13 3.43
C ASP A 3 -22.68 11.88 2.63
N ARG A 4 -21.94 12.77 3.28
CA ARG A 4 -20.80 13.45 2.68
C ARG A 4 -19.56 12.66 3.05
N ILE A 5 -18.84 12.21 2.03
CA ILE A 5 -17.48 11.69 2.21
C ILE A 5 -16.72 12.70 3.07
N PRO A 6 -16.15 12.29 4.21
CA PRO A 6 -15.50 13.21 5.12
C PRO A 6 -14.43 14.00 4.37
N ASP A 7 -14.47 15.33 4.45
CA ASP A 7 -13.39 16.19 3.95
C ASP A 7 -12.24 16.18 4.98
N GLY A 8 -11.00 16.45 4.56
CA GLY A 8 -9.85 16.61 5.47
C GLY A 8 -9.12 15.32 5.84
N PRO A 9 -8.55 15.20 7.07
CA PRO A 9 -7.62 14.13 7.46
C PRO A 9 -8.13 12.71 7.27
N VAL A 10 -9.42 12.48 7.51
CA VAL A 10 -10.05 11.16 7.32
C VAL A 10 -10.07 10.77 5.84
N ARG A 11 -10.32 11.72 4.93
CA ARG A 11 -10.23 11.48 3.48
C ARG A 11 -8.85 11.03 3.06
N GLU A 12 -7.82 11.68 3.63
CA GLU A 12 -6.43 11.36 3.32
C GLU A 12 -6.04 9.97 3.82
N LEU A 13 -6.50 9.60 5.01
CA LEU A 13 -6.31 8.24 5.53
C LEU A 13 -6.96 7.22 4.58
N LEU A 14 -8.23 7.42 4.23
CA LEU A 14 -8.96 6.51 3.34
C LEU A 14 -8.31 6.42 1.94
N ALA A 15 -7.83 7.53 1.39
CA ALA A 15 -7.08 7.53 0.14
C ALA A 15 -5.77 6.75 0.26
N THR A 16 -5.07 6.86 1.39
CA THR A 16 -3.83 6.12 1.64
C THR A 16 -4.10 4.62 1.82
N VAL A 17 -5.22 4.25 2.43
CA VAL A 17 -5.68 2.84 2.51
C VAL A 17 -5.97 2.29 1.12
N LEU A 18 -6.62 3.07 0.24
CA LEU A 18 -6.82 2.64 -1.15
C LEU A 18 -5.49 2.38 -1.86
N VAL A 19 -4.51 3.28 -1.72
CA VAL A 19 -3.15 3.07 -2.27
C VAL A 19 -2.49 1.81 -1.70
N ALA A 20 -2.73 1.46 -0.44
CA ALA A 20 -2.20 0.24 0.15
C ALA A 20 -2.72 -1.02 -0.55
N LEU A 21 -4.01 -1.04 -0.89
CA LEU A 21 -4.73 -2.20 -1.43
C LEU A 21 -4.72 -2.28 -2.96
N ASP A 22 -4.69 -1.14 -3.65
CA ASP A 22 -4.75 -1.05 -5.11
C ASP A 22 -3.36 -1.23 -5.73
N ILE A 23 -2.80 -2.43 -5.58
CA ILE A 23 -1.54 -2.80 -6.21
C ILE A 23 -1.78 -3.51 -7.55
N PRO A 24 -0.88 -3.35 -8.55
CA PRO A 24 -1.07 -3.98 -9.86
C PRO A 24 -1.04 -5.51 -9.77
N ALA A 25 -2.04 -6.15 -10.37
CA ALA A 25 -2.11 -7.61 -10.47
C ALA A 25 -0.83 -8.20 -11.10
N PRO A 26 -0.41 -9.41 -10.68
CA PRO A 26 0.81 -10.02 -11.19
C PRO A 26 0.65 -10.40 -12.67
N ALA A 27 1.66 -10.10 -13.49
CA ALA A 27 1.66 -10.45 -14.91
C ALA A 27 1.98 -11.94 -15.18
N THR A 28 2.49 -12.67 -14.17
CA THR A 28 2.88 -14.07 -14.30
C THR A 28 2.46 -14.89 -13.08
N VAL A 29 2.30 -16.21 -13.27
CA VAL A 29 2.04 -17.16 -12.18
C VAL A 29 3.16 -17.11 -11.14
N GLY A 30 4.43 -17.02 -11.56
CA GLY A 30 5.56 -16.87 -10.65
C GLY A 30 5.59 -15.54 -9.87
N GLY A 31 4.91 -14.51 -10.38
CA GLY A 31 4.73 -13.24 -9.67
C GLY A 31 3.59 -13.26 -8.65
N THR A 32 2.74 -14.29 -8.64
CA THR A 32 1.54 -14.36 -7.78
C THR A 32 1.92 -14.47 -6.30
N GLU A 33 2.83 -15.39 -5.95
CA GLU A 33 3.26 -15.52 -4.54
C GLU A 33 3.97 -14.28 -3.99
N ALA A 34 4.70 -13.56 -4.85
CA ALA A 34 5.37 -12.32 -4.45
C ALA A 34 4.38 -11.16 -4.33
N HIS A 35 3.42 -11.07 -5.26
CA HIS A 35 2.29 -10.15 -5.19
C HIS A 35 1.48 -10.37 -3.90
N ASP A 36 1.11 -11.60 -3.59
CA ASP A 36 0.29 -11.94 -2.42
C ASP A 36 0.99 -11.60 -1.12
N ARG A 37 2.31 -11.82 -1.03
CA ARG A 37 3.13 -11.40 0.12
C ARG A 37 3.11 -9.88 0.29
N VAL A 38 3.36 -9.14 -0.78
CA VAL A 38 3.35 -7.66 -0.74
C VAL A 38 1.96 -7.12 -0.39
N LEU A 39 0.90 -7.69 -0.98
CA LEU A 39 -0.47 -7.32 -0.67
C LEU A 39 -0.80 -7.57 0.81
N ASN A 40 -0.41 -8.73 1.34
CA ASN A 40 -0.66 -9.08 2.73
C ASN A 40 0.08 -8.12 3.70
N ASP A 41 1.33 -7.79 3.43
CA ASP A 41 2.11 -6.85 4.24
C ASP A 41 1.47 -5.45 4.23
N ARG A 42 1.08 -4.96 3.04
CA ARG A 42 0.41 -3.65 2.89
C ARG A 42 -0.96 -3.63 3.55
N ALA A 43 -1.75 -4.69 3.40
CA ALA A 43 -3.07 -4.84 4.02
C ALA A 43 -2.98 -4.89 5.55
N MET A 44 -1.94 -5.52 6.11
CA MET A 44 -1.69 -5.51 7.54
C MET A 44 -1.47 -4.08 8.07
N HIS A 45 -0.62 -3.28 7.42
CA HIS A 45 -0.39 -1.88 7.84
C HIS A 45 -1.65 -1.03 7.69
N ALA A 46 -2.41 -1.21 6.61
CA ALA A 46 -3.70 -0.53 6.43
C ALA A 46 -4.71 -0.88 7.54
N ARG A 47 -4.77 -2.15 7.94
CA ARG A 47 -5.62 -2.61 9.05
C ARG A 47 -5.21 -2.00 10.39
N ILE A 48 -3.91 -1.90 10.68
CA ILE A 48 -3.41 -1.26 11.90
C ILE A 48 -3.82 0.21 11.90
N ALA A 49 -3.57 0.92 10.80
CA ALA A 49 -3.93 2.33 10.68
C ALA A 49 -5.44 2.58 10.84
N LEU A 50 -6.30 1.72 10.27
CA LEU A 50 -7.74 1.84 10.46
C LEU A 50 -8.18 1.63 11.91
N ARG A 51 -7.56 0.68 12.63
CA ARG A 51 -7.85 0.47 14.05
C ARG A 51 -7.46 1.68 14.88
N ASP A 52 -6.24 2.18 14.70
CA ASP A 52 -5.75 3.35 15.43
C ASP A 52 -6.65 4.57 15.19
N ALA A 53 -7.18 4.73 13.98
CA ALA A 53 -8.13 5.81 13.66
C ALA A 53 -9.53 5.60 14.27
N LEU A 54 -10.01 4.36 14.37
CA LEU A 54 -11.31 4.03 14.95
C LEU A 54 -11.31 4.06 16.48
N ASP A 55 -10.18 3.69 17.09
CA ASP A 55 -9.98 3.66 18.54
C ASP A 55 -9.58 5.05 19.10
N ASP A 56 -9.59 6.09 18.27
CA ASP A 56 -9.17 7.46 18.58
C ASP A 56 -7.79 7.50 19.27
N ALA A 57 -6.83 6.82 18.64
CA ALA A 57 -5.48 6.71 19.17
C ALA A 57 -4.88 8.10 19.43
N PRO A 58 -4.08 8.26 20.50
CA PRO A 58 -3.69 9.57 21.05
C PRO A 58 -2.86 10.45 20.09
N LEU A 59 -2.34 9.87 19.00
CA LEU A 59 -1.55 10.59 18.00
C LEU A 59 -2.39 11.14 16.84
N GLY A 60 -3.68 10.78 16.75
CA GLY A 60 -4.61 11.30 15.76
C GLY A 60 -4.47 10.73 14.34
N VAL A 61 -5.45 11.05 13.49
CA VAL A 61 -5.59 10.52 12.13
C VAL A 61 -4.43 10.94 11.21
N GLU A 62 -3.89 12.14 11.40
CA GLU A 62 -2.77 12.67 10.63
C GLU A 62 -1.49 11.87 10.86
N TRP A 63 -1.21 11.54 12.13
CA TRP A 63 -0.07 10.69 12.47
C TRP A 63 -0.23 9.30 11.90
N THR A 64 -1.42 8.71 12.06
CA THR A 64 -1.76 7.40 11.52
C THR A 64 -1.63 7.34 10.00
N THR A 65 -2.04 8.39 9.31
CA THR A 65 -1.87 8.53 7.85
C THR A 65 -0.39 8.59 7.47
N ARG A 66 0.43 9.35 8.21
CA ARG A 66 1.86 9.45 7.96
C ARG A 66 2.57 8.13 8.18
N TYR A 67 2.27 7.45 9.29
CA TYR A 67 2.75 6.11 9.59
C TYR A 67 2.45 5.15 8.43
N LEU A 68 1.21 5.14 7.94
CA LEU A 68 0.84 4.27 6.83
C LEU A 68 1.67 4.59 5.56
N ARG A 69 1.85 5.87 5.21
CA ARG A 69 2.69 6.26 4.06
C ARG A 69 4.14 5.78 4.21
N GLU A 70 4.73 5.91 5.39
CA GLU A 70 6.07 5.42 5.69
C GLU A 70 6.16 3.91 5.48
N ARG A 71 5.20 3.13 5.99
CA ARG A 71 5.15 1.68 5.78
C ARG A 71 4.97 1.31 4.30
N LEU A 72 4.13 2.02 3.56
CA LEU A 72 3.93 1.74 2.13
C LEU A 72 5.17 2.03 1.28
N ALA A 73 6.04 2.95 1.71
CA ALA A 73 7.31 3.22 1.05
C ALA A 73 8.32 2.08 1.22
N GLU A 74 8.27 1.37 2.35
CA GLU A 74 9.08 0.17 2.60
C GLU A 74 8.59 -1.04 1.79
N HIS A 75 7.27 -1.16 1.56
CA HIS A 75 6.63 -2.30 0.88
C HIS A 75 6.22 -1.96 -0.56
N GLN A 76 7.19 -1.66 -1.42
CA GLN A 76 6.91 -1.19 -2.78
C GLN A 76 6.18 -2.24 -3.66
N PRO A 77 5.18 -1.82 -4.46
CA PRO A 77 4.35 -2.72 -5.27
C PRO A 77 5.04 -3.22 -6.56
N THR A 78 6.36 -3.07 -6.69
CA THR A 78 7.09 -3.39 -7.93
C THR A 78 8.20 -4.42 -7.76
N GLY A 79 8.44 -4.92 -6.54
CA GLY A 79 9.50 -5.88 -6.24
C GLY A 79 9.40 -7.23 -6.99
N TYR A 80 8.26 -7.53 -7.60
CA TYR A 80 8.00 -8.75 -8.38
C TYR A 80 8.09 -8.57 -9.91
N VAL A 81 8.18 -7.34 -10.42
CA VAL A 81 8.18 -7.04 -11.86
C VAL A 81 9.57 -7.24 -12.49
N THR A 82 10.62 -7.38 -11.70
CA THR A 82 11.96 -7.66 -12.23
C THR A 82 12.16 -9.16 -12.48
N ALA A 83 11.64 -9.63 -13.61
CA ALA A 83 12.28 -10.73 -14.34
C ALA A 83 13.77 -10.38 -14.56
N PRO A 84 14.69 -11.37 -14.59
CA PRO A 84 16.12 -11.10 -14.68
C PRO A 84 16.43 -10.28 -15.93
N ARG A 85 17.15 -9.17 -15.74
CA ARG A 85 17.73 -8.36 -16.81
C ARG A 85 18.66 -9.25 -17.65
N ARG A 86 18.17 -9.84 -18.74
CA ARG A 86 19.03 -10.26 -19.86
C ARG A 86 19.57 -8.97 -20.48
N THR A 87 20.75 -8.55 -20.04
CA THR A 87 21.59 -7.66 -20.84
C THR A 87 21.95 -8.42 -22.11
N LEU A 88 21.16 -8.22 -23.17
CA LEU A 88 21.59 -8.53 -24.54
C LEU A 88 22.71 -7.54 -24.88
N ALA A 89 23.95 -7.92 -24.57
CA ALA A 89 25.12 -7.36 -25.20
C ALA A 89 25.19 -7.92 -26.63
N CYS A 90 24.43 -7.32 -27.54
CA CYS A 90 24.77 -7.40 -28.96
C CYS A 90 25.88 -6.38 -29.22
N ARG A 91 27.13 -6.85 -29.20
CA ARG A 91 28.24 -6.34 -30.02
C ARG A 91 28.71 -7.58 -30.80
N GLY A 92 28.62 -7.61 -32.13
CA GLY A 92 29.16 -6.62 -33.05
C GLY A 92 30.52 -7.13 -33.46
#